data_AF-A0A7W0LX81-F1
#
_entry.id   AF-A0A7W0LX81-F1
#
_cell.length_a   1.000
_cell.length_b   1.000
_cell.length_c   1.000
_cell.angle_alpha   90.00
_cell.angle_beta   90.00
_cell.angle_gamma   90.00
#
_symmetry.space_group_name_H-M   'P 1'
#
loop_
_entity.id
_entity.type
_entity.pdbx_description
1 polymer ?
#
loop_
_entity_poly.entity_id
_entity_poly.type
_entity_poly.pdbx_seq_one_letter_code
_entity_poly.pdbx_strand_id
1 'polypeptide(L)' 'MAAPGRTAADLAERLLAGDKRALARAITLVENDDPEGWDLVRQVYP' A
#
# COMPACT_ATOMS: atom_id res chain seq x y z
N MET A 1 -10.56 17.09 0.55
CA MET A 1 -9.59 16.73 1.62
C MET A 1 -9.54 15.21 1.73
N ALA A 2 -8.42 14.59 1.40
CA ALA A 2 -8.22 13.14 1.54
C ALA A 2 -8.17 12.76 3.03
N ALA A 3 -8.94 11.75 3.43
CA ALA A 3 -8.98 11.28 4.82
C ALA A 3 -7.60 10.77 5.28
N PRO A 4 -7.26 10.83 6.59
CA PRO A 4 -5.92 10.58 7.13
C PRO A 4 -5.49 9.09 7.15
N GLY A 5 -5.60 8.39 6.03
CA GLY A 5 -5.15 6.99 5.84
C GLY A 5 -5.13 6.60 4.35
N ARG A 6 -4.69 7.54 3.50
CA ARG A 6 -4.92 7.53 2.05
C ARG A 6 -3.63 7.77 1.25
N THR A 7 -2.48 7.47 1.84
CA THR A 7 -1.17 7.58 1.20
C THR A 7 -0.47 6.22 1.19
N ALA A 8 0.38 5.99 0.20
CA ALA A 8 1.16 4.75 0.10
C ALA A 8 1.99 4.46 1.36
N ALA A 9 2.48 5.48 2.06
CA ALA A 9 3.24 5.33 3.30
C ALA A 9 2.42 4.72 4.45
N ASP A 10 1.19 5.18 4.68
CA ASP A 10 0.28 4.61 5.69
C ASP A 10 -0.04 3.14 5.35
N LEU A 11 -0.25 2.87 4.07
CA LEU A 11 -0.51 1.52 3.60
C LEU A 11 0.71 0.60 3.79
N ALA A 12 1.92 1.10 3.56
CA ALA A 12 3.17 0.37 3.77
C ALA A 12 3.40 0.04 5.25
N GLU A 13 3.23 1.02 6.14
CA GLU A 13 3.36 0.82 7.59
C GLU A 13 2.38 -0.25 8.10
N ARG A 14 1.12 -0.17 7.68
CA ARG A 14 0.10 -1.16 8.08
C ARG A 14 0.35 -2.53 7.48
N LEU A 15 0.83 -2.59 6.25
CA LEU A 15 1.23 -3.84 5.60
C LEU A 15 2.36 -4.52 6.37
N LEU A 16 3.40 -3.77 6.72
CA LEU A 16 4.52 -4.25 7.53
C LEU A 16 4.08 -4.68 8.94
N ALA A 17 3.06 -4.03 9.51
CA ALA A 17 2.42 -4.43 10.76
C ALA A 17 1.52 -5.68 10.65
N GLY A 18 1.36 -6.25 9.45
CA GLY A 18 0.55 -7.46 9.21
C GLY A 18 -0.95 -7.21 9.08
N ASP A 19 -1.38 -5.98 8.78
CA ASP A 19 -2.79 -5.66 8.52
C ASP A 19 -3.28 -6.39 7.24
N LYS A 20 -4.23 -7.31 7.43
CA LYS A 20 -4.80 -8.13 6.34
C LYS A 20 -5.52 -7.32 5.27
N ARG A 21 -6.16 -6.20 5.65
CA ARG A 21 -6.84 -5.31 4.69
C ARG A 21 -5.83 -4.49 3.90
N ALA A 22 -4.75 -4.04 4.55
CA ALA A 22 -3.65 -3.38 3.86
C ALA A 22 -2.98 -4.34 2.85
N LEU A 23 -2.77 -5.61 3.22
CA LEU A 23 -2.29 -6.65 2.32
C LEU A 23 -3.21 -6.86 1.11
N ALA A 24 -4.50 -7.07 1.35
CA ALA A 24 -5.46 -7.23 0.25
C ALA A 24 -5.46 -6.02 -0.70
N ARG A 25 -5.39 -4.80 -0.15
CA ARG A 25 -5.33 -3.58 -0.96
C ARG A 25 -4.03 -3.47 -1.76
N ALA A 26 -2.89 -3.81 -1.16
CA ALA A 26 -1.59 -3.83 -1.83
C ALA A 26 -1.59 -4.79 -3.03
N ILE A 27 -2.12 -6.00 -2.86
CA ILE A 27 -2.25 -6.99 -3.95
C ILE A 27 -3.08 -6.40 -5.08
N THR A 28 -4.27 -5.87 -4.79
CA THR A 28 -5.14 -5.26 -5.81
C THR A 28 -4.48 -4.10 -6.55
N LEU A 29 -3.70 -3.25 -5.87
CA LEU A 29 -3.01 -2.13 -6.52
C LEU A 29 -1.94 -2.63 -7.50
N VAL A 30 -1.14 -3.60 -7.08
CA VAL A 30 -0.07 -4.18 -7.93
C VAL A 30 -0.67 -4.94 -9.12
N GLU A 31 -1.71 -5.73 -8.91
CA GLU A 31 -2.37 -6.49 -9.99
C GLU A 31 -3.03 -5.61 -11.05
N ASN A 32 -3.43 -4.37 -10.69
CA ASN A 32 -4.03 -3.42 -11.62
C ASN A 32 -3.01 -2.47 -12.27
N ASP A 33 -1.71 -2.67 -12.06
CA ASP A 33 -0.65 -1.76 -12.50
C ASP A 33 -0.83 -0.32 -12.00
N ASP A 34 -1.50 -0.15 -10.85
CA ASP A 34 -1.73 1.17 -10.26
C ASP A 34 -0.39 1.76 -9.81
N PRO A 35 -0.05 3.02 -10.19
CA PRO A 35 1.22 3.66 -9.80
C PRO A 35 1.49 3.62 -8.29
N GLU A 36 0.42 3.76 -7.49
CA GLU A 36 0.47 3.68 -6.03
C GLU A 36 0.93 2.31 -5.51
N GLY A 37 0.57 1.22 -6.22
CA GLY A 37 1.02 -0.13 -5.90
C GLY A 37 2.52 -0.29 -6.11
N TRP A 38 3.06 0.29 -7.18
CA TRP A 38 4.50 0.27 -7.44
C TRP A 38 5.30 1.12 -6.45
N ASP A 39 4.76 2.28 -6.05
CA ASP A 39 5.37 3.11 -4.99
C ASP A 39 5.37 2.41 -3.63
N LEU A 40 4.34 1.63 -3.33
CA LEU A 40 4.30 0.77 -2.15
C LEU A 40 5.37 -0.32 -2.20
N VAL A 41 5.50 -1.04 -3.32
CA VAL A 41 6.49 -2.12 -3.47
C VAL A 41 7.91 -1.60 -3.24
N ARG A 42 8.26 -0.44 -3.80
CA ARG A 42 9.58 0.21 -3.61
C ARG A 42 9.87 0.58 -2.15
N GLN A 43 8.83 0.88 -1.36
CA GLN A 43 9.00 1.20 0.06
C GLN A 43 9.21 -0.06 0.91
N VAL A 44 8.54 -1.16 0.56
CA VAL A 44 8.60 -2.42 1.32
C VAL A 44 9.83 -3.26 0.95
N TYR A 45 10.26 -3.23 -0.31
CA TYR A 45 11.43 -3.94 -0.84
C TYR A 45 12.41 -2.93 -1.46
N PRO A 46 13.38 -2.42 -0.68
CA PRO A 46 14.43 -1.53 -1.18
C PRO A 46 15.47 -2.25 -2.06
#